data_AF-A0A968BVW7-F1
#
_entry.id   AF-A0A968BVW7-F1
#
_cell.length_a   1.000
_cell.length_b   1.000
_cell.length_c   1.000
_cell.angle_alpha   90.00
_cell.angle_beta   90.00
_cell.angle_gamma   90.00
#
_symmetry.space_group_name_H-M   'P 1'
#
loop_
_entity.id
_entity.type
_entity.pdbx_description
1 polymer ?
#
loop_
_entity_poly.entity_id
_entity_poly.type
_entity_poly.pdbx_seq_one_letter_code
_entity_poly.pdbx_strand_id
1 'polypeptide(L)'
;MSELVRVTAHFMVLIAPFDGDLNRRVERTLHDFLASQGIHSPPLQEHLDHGLPSLENLKALLLRRQAAAVDLPDGYAPNWLAMMLFNHTQDQSLALVRDVNRYYNQHFSPLDRRDPAYRRVVVVAQPGDEGLLPAISDLLSQKPSSVGGADLSFTPDLVKLLDSFRSAVTGTRQQIGVLESENARLRQQVEGYERGRFMQFMRRVQDWKKRVGLA
;
A
#
# COMPACT_ATOMS: atom_id res chain seq x y z
N MET A 1 -12.09 -26.23 4.62
CA MET A 1 -13.48 -25.83 4.31
C MET A 1 -14.55 -26.67 5.01
N SER A 2 -14.39 -27.98 5.22
CA SER A 2 -15.39 -28.80 5.95
C SER A 2 -15.68 -28.28 7.36
N GLU A 3 -14.64 -27.90 8.09
CA GLU A 3 -14.79 -27.35 9.44
C GLU A 3 -15.52 -25.99 9.43
N LEU A 4 -15.15 -25.09 8.52
CA LEU A 4 -15.80 -23.77 8.39
C LEU A 4 -17.31 -23.91 8.13
N VAL A 5 -17.71 -24.84 7.26
CA VAL A 5 -19.13 -25.10 7.02
C VAL A 5 -19.80 -25.69 8.27
N ARG A 6 -19.12 -26.59 9.00
CA ARG A 6 -19.65 -27.22 10.22
C ARG A 6 -19.92 -26.20 11.34
N VAL A 7 -19.04 -25.21 11.51
CA VAL A 7 -19.15 -24.23 12.61
C VAL A 7 -19.97 -22.99 12.26
N THR A 8 -20.32 -22.81 10.99
CA THR A 8 -21.08 -21.65 10.53
C THR A 8 -22.57 -21.87 10.74
N ALA A 9 -23.23 -20.99 11.49
CA ALA A 9 -24.67 -21.10 11.75
C ALA A 9 -25.55 -20.72 10.55
N HIS A 10 -25.20 -19.65 9.82
CA HIS A 10 -26.07 -19.08 8.77
C HIS A 10 -25.32 -18.83 7.46
N PHE A 11 -24.28 -17.98 7.51
CA PHE A 11 -23.53 -17.60 6.32
C PHE A 11 -22.03 -17.68 6.55
N MET A 12 -21.32 -18.26 5.57
CA MET A 12 -19.87 -18.23 5.51
C MET A 12 -19.46 -17.22 4.45
N VAL A 13 -18.65 -16.24 4.82
CA VAL A 13 -18.12 -15.23 3.91
C VAL A 13 -16.65 -15.50 3.67
N LEU A 14 -16.29 -15.73 2.40
CA LEU A 14 -14.90 -15.90 1.96
C LEU A 14 -14.50 -14.68 1.13
N ILE A 15 -13.44 -13.99 1.54
CA ILE A 15 -12.88 -12.85 0.82
C ILE A 15 -11.41 -13.15 0.55
N ALA A 16 -11.07 -13.36 -0.71
CA ALA A 16 -9.70 -13.70 -1.09
C ALA A 16 -9.39 -13.24 -2.52
N PRO A 17 -8.12 -12.97 -2.84
CA PRO A 17 -7.66 -12.99 -4.21
C PRO A 17 -7.71 -14.43 -4.74
N PHE A 18 -8.10 -14.59 -6.00
CA PHE A 18 -8.13 -15.88 -6.68
C PHE A 18 -7.17 -15.88 -7.87
N ASP A 19 -6.69 -17.05 -8.24
CA ASP A 19 -5.75 -17.19 -9.34
C ASP A 19 -6.34 -16.72 -10.67
N GLY A 20 -5.50 -16.04 -11.44
CA GLY A 20 -5.86 -15.46 -12.72
C GLY A 20 -4.77 -14.55 -13.24
N ASP A 21 -4.75 -14.34 -14.56
CA ASP A 21 -3.68 -13.57 -15.23
C ASP A 21 -3.57 -12.13 -14.73
N LEU A 22 -4.71 -11.50 -14.40
CA LEU A 22 -4.74 -10.18 -13.81
C LEU A 22 -4.03 -10.16 -12.46
N ASN A 23 -4.44 -11.03 -11.53
CA ASN A 23 -3.90 -11.06 -10.17
C ASN A 23 -2.41 -11.39 -10.17
N ARG A 24 -1.99 -12.37 -10.98
CA ARG A 24 -0.57 -12.67 -11.17
C ARG A 24 0.23 -11.48 -11.68
N ARG A 25 -0.33 -10.64 -12.55
CA ARG A 25 0.34 -9.42 -13.03
C ARG A 25 0.39 -8.35 -11.93
N VAL A 26 -0.73 -8.12 -11.26
CA VAL A 26 -0.88 -7.13 -10.19
C VAL A 26 0.04 -7.43 -9.00
N GLU A 27 0.11 -8.68 -8.55
CA GLU A 27 1.00 -9.10 -7.46
C GLU A 27 2.48 -9.02 -7.83
N ARG A 28 2.85 -9.36 -9.08
CA ARG A 28 4.23 -9.17 -9.58
C ARG A 28 4.62 -7.69 -9.62
N THR A 29 3.76 -6.83 -10.16
CA THR A 29 4.01 -5.38 -10.17
C THR A 29 4.18 -4.83 -8.75
N LEU A 30 3.34 -5.27 -7.80
CA LEU A 30 3.49 -4.88 -6.40
C LEU A 30 4.81 -5.41 -5.81
N HIS A 31 5.16 -6.67 -6.08
CA HIS A 31 6.40 -7.27 -5.59
C HIS A 31 7.63 -6.53 -6.09
N ASP A 32 7.72 -6.27 -7.38
CA ASP A 32 8.82 -5.51 -8.00
C ASP A 32 8.95 -4.11 -7.38
N PHE A 33 7.81 -3.45 -7.15
CA PHE A 33 7.79 -2.15 -6.46
C PHE A 33 8.32 -2.27 -5.04
N LEU A 34 7.81 -3.19 -4.22
CA LEU A 34 8.25 -3.37 -2.84
C LEU A 34 9.75 -3.68 -2.77
N ALA A 35 10.23 -4.56 -3.65
CA ALA A 35 11.65 -4.88 -3.77
C ALA A 35 12.49 -3.63 -4.11
N SER A 36 12.01 -2.77 -5.02
CA SER A 36 12.68 -1.49 -5.33
C SER A 36 12.76 -0.53 -4.14
N GLN A 37 11.82 -0.65 -3.19
CA GLN A 37 11.79 0.11 -1.94
C GLN A 37 12.57 -0.59 -0.82
N GLY A 38 13.22 -1.74 -1.09
CA GLY A 38 13.89 -2.55 -0.07
C GLY A 38 12.94 -3.21 0.93
N ILE A 39 11.64 -3.29 0.60
CA ILE A 39 10.59 -3.88 1.45
C ILE A 39 10.40 -5.34 1.06
N HIS A 40 10.50 -6.23 2.03
CA HIS A 40 10.14 -7.64 1.86
C HIS A 40 8.76 -7.92 2.44
N SER A 41 7.89 -8.54 1.65
CA SER A 41 6.55 -8.96 2.07
C SER A 41 6.45 -10.49 2.01
N PRO A 42 6.62 -11.20 3.15
CA PRO A 42 6.50 -12.65 3.19
C PRO A 42 5.17 -13.19 2.63
N PRO A 43 3.99 -12.58 2.92
CA PRO A 43 2.73 -13.07 2.36
C PRO A 43 2.67 -12.95 0.84
N LEU A 44 3.20 -11.87 0.26
CA LEU A 44 3.22 -11.71 -1.19
C LEU A 44 4.19 -12.70 -1.84
N GLN A 45 5.33 -12.98 -1.20
CA GLN A 45 6.27 -13.98 -1.67
C GLN A 45 5.62 -15.39 -1.67
N GLU A 46 4.88 -15.73 -0.61
CA GLU A 46 4.13 -16.99 -0.54
C GLU A 46 3.16 -17.14 -1.72
N HIS A 47 2.43 -16.07 -2.09
CA HIS A 47 1.52 -16.09 -3.24
C HIS A 47 2.26 -16.31 -4.57
N LEU A 48 3.45 -15.72 -4.74
CA LEU A 48 4.24 -15.89 -5.96
C LEU A 48 4.82 -17.32 -6.06
N ASP A 49 5.22 -17.90 -4.92
CA ASP A 49 5.85 -19.22 -4.86
C ASP A 49 4.84 -20.36 -4.98
N HIS A 50 3.64 -20.19 -4.41
CA HIS A 50 2.62 -21.25 -4.31
C HIS A 50 1.36 -20.98 -5.14
N GLY A 51 1.23 -19.79 -5.69
CA GLY A 51 0.05 -19.35 -6.41
C GLY A 51 -1.11 -18.98 -5.50
N LEU A 52 -2.17 -18.47 -6.12
CA LEU A 52 -3.41 -18.11 -5.46
C LEU A 52 -4.41 -19.29 -5.49
N PRO A 53 -5.42 -19.30 -4.60
CA PRO A 53 -6.48 -20.30 -4.66
C PRO A 53 -7.27 -20.20 -5.96
N SER A 54 -7.80 -21.32 -6.45
CA SER A 54 -8.65 -21.36 -7.66
C SER A 54 -10.12 -21.12 -7.33
N LEU A 55 -10.71 -20.10 -7.96
CA LEU A 55 -12.15 -19.81 -7.84
C LEU A 55 -13.00 -20.94 -8.41
N GLU A 56 -12.56 -21.53 -9.53
CA GLU A 56 -13.24 -22.64 -10.18
C GLU A 56 -13.28 -23.89 -9.29
N ASN A 57 -12.17 -24.19 -8.60
CA ASN A 57 -12.14 -25.29 -7.63
C ASN A 57 -13.09 -25.03 -6.45
N LEU A 58 -13.18 -23.79 -5.97
CA LEU A 58 -14.14 -23.41 -4.92
C LEU A 58 -15.58 -23.58 -5.41
N LYS A 59 -15.92 -23.08 -6.60
CA LYS A 59 -17.25 -23.23 -7.22
C LYS A 59 -17.63 -24.70 -7.39
N ALA A 60 -16.73 -25.54 -7.90
CA ALA A 60 -16.93 -26.98 -8.04
C ALA A 60 -17.13 -27.68 -6.68
N LEU A 61 -16.44 -27.24 -5.63
CA LEU A 61 -16.60 -27.77 -4.28
C LEU A 61 -17.97 -27.40 -3.68
N LEU A 62 -18.42 -26.15 -3.87
CA LEU A 62 -19.75 -25.70 -3.43
C LEU A 62 -20.86 -26.47 -4.16
N LEU A 63 -20.73 -26.64 -5.47
CA LEU A 63 -21.68 -27.41 -6.28
C LEU A 63 -21.81 -28.86 -5.81
N ARG A 64 -20.67 -29.54 -5.57
CA ARG A 64 -20.68 -30.93 -5.05
C ARG A 64 -21.35 -31.05 -3.69
N ARG A 65 -21.33 -29.99 -2.90
CA ARG A 65 -21.98 -29.93 -1.58
C ARG A 65 -23.42 -29.45 -1.64
N GLN A 66 -23.93 -29.11 -2.83
CA GLN A 66 -25.24 -28.50 -3.02
C GLN A 66 -25.41 -27.22 -2.18
N ALA A 67 -24.31 -26.52 -1.90
CA ALA A 67 -24.32 -25.29 -1.13
C ALA A 67 -24.67 -24.11 -2.03
N ALA A 68 -25.70 -23.34 -1.66
CA ALA A 68 -26.06 -22.13 -2.36
C ALA A 68 -25.08 -21.00 -2.01
N ALA A 69 -24.62 -20.27 -3.03
CA ALA A 69 -23.68 -19.18 -2.84
C ALA A 69 -23.86 -18.08 -3.90
N VAL A 70 -23.43 -16.88 -3.55
CA VAL A 70 -23.24 -15.76 -4.48
C VAL A 70 -21.77 -15.38 -4.54
N ASP A 71 -21.30 -14.99 -5.73
CA ASP A 71 -19.95 -14.49 -5.95
C ASP A 71 -19.98 -13.06 -6.47
N LEU A 72 -19.14 -12.20 -5.89
CA LEU A 72 -19.16 -10.77 -6.16
C LEU A 72 -17.73 -10.24 -6.32
N PRO A 73 -17.46 -9.35 -7.27
CA PRO A 73 -16.17 -8.68 -7.37
C PRO A 73 -15.96 -7.73 -6.18
N ASP A 74 -14.72 -7.66 -5.68
CA ASP A 74 -14.33 -6.68 -4.66
C ASP A 74 -12.89 -6.19 -4.87
N GLY A 75 -12.68 -4.89 -4.65
CA GLY A 75 -11.38 -4.25 -4.87
C GLY A 75 -10.98 -4.24 -6.35
N TYR A 76 -11.63 -3.38 -7.14
CA TYR A 76 -11.23 -3.02 -8.50
C TYR A 76 -9.71 -2.88 -8.61
N ALA A 77 -9.09 -3.78 -9.39
CA ALA A 77 -7.67 -4.05 -9.31
C ALA A 77 -6.76 -2.83 -9.54
N PRO A 78 -7.07 -1.91 -10.48
CA PRO A 78 -6.28 -0.70 -10.65
C PRO A 78 -6.24 0.20 -9.40
N ASN A 79 -7.39 0.38 -8.75
CA ASN A 79 -7.48 1.21 -7.54
C ASN A 79 -6.81 0.52 -6.35
N TRP A 80 -7.03 -0.79 -6.20
CA TRP A 80 -6.36 -1.59 -5.18
C TRP A 80 -4.83 -1.51 -5.32
N LEU A 81 -4.30 -1.68 -6.54
CA LEU A 81 -2.86 -1.60 -6.78
C LEU A 81 -2.33 -0.21 -6.45
N ALA A 82 -3.00 0.86 -6.92
CA ALA A 82 -2.60 2.23 -6.60
C ALA A 82 -2.55 2.49 -5.08
N MET A 83 -3.54 1.98 -4.33
CA MET A 83 -3.56 2.05 -2.86
C MET A 83 -2.42 1.27 -2.22
N MET A 84 -2.10 0.07 -2.72
CA MET A 84 -0.99 -0.72 -2.19
C MET A 84 0.36 -0.06 -2.47
N LEU A 85 0.57 0.50 -3.66
CA LEU A 85 1.77 1.27 -3.98
C LEU A 85 1.90 2.48 -3.06
N PHE A 86 0.82 3.27 -2.91
CA PHE A 86 0.79 4.41 -2.02
C PHE A 86 1.15 4.01 -0.58
N ASN A 87 0.50 2.98 -0.03
CA ASN A 87 0.69 2.54 1.35
C ASN A 87 2.13 2.07 1.65
N HIS A 88 2.91 1.72 0.63
CA HIS A 88 4.28 1.20 0.77
C HIS A 88 5.34 2.13 0.18
N THR A 89 4.99 3.34 -0.27
CA THR A 89 5.98 4.36 -0.61
C THR A 89 6.75 4.74 0.66
N GLN A 90 8.07 4.85 0.54
CA GLN A 90 8.93 5.28 1.65
C GLN A 90 8.53 6.66 2.19
N ASP A 91 8.91 6.91 3.44
CA ASP A 91 8.73 8.19 4.15
C ASP A 91 7.28 8.65 4.38
N GLN A 92 6.29 7.78 4.14
CA GLN A 92 4.92 8.05 4.56
C GLN A 92 4.73 7.83 6.05
N SER A 93 4.08 8.79 6.71
CA SER A 93 3.67 8.61 8.09
C SER A 93 2.52 7.59 8.19
N LEU A 94 2.55 6.73 9.22
CA LEU A 94 1.47 5.78 9.50
C LEU A 94 0.10 6.49 9.67
N ALA A 95 0.10 7.73 10.17
CA ALA A 95 -1.09 8.54 10.31
C ALA A 95 -1.72 8.89 8.96
N LEU A 96 -0.91 9.31 7.98
CA LEU A 96 -1.36 9.60 6.62
C LEU A 96 -1.90 8.35 5.94
N VAL A 97 -1.16 7.24 6.00
CA VAL A 97 -1.59 5.94 5.45
C VAL A 97 -2.94 5.52 6.02
N ARG A 98 -3.12 5.62 7.34
CA ARG A 98 -4.40 5.31 8.00
C ARG A 98 -5.53 6.22 7.51
N ASP A 99 -5.27 7.51 7.37
CA ASP A 99 -6.30 8.48 7.01
C ASP A 99 -6.73 8.33 5.53
N VAL A 100 -5.79 8.06 4.63
CA VAL A 100 -6.06 7.72 3.22
C VAL A 100 -6.86 6.42 3.13
N ASN A 101 -6.44 5.36 3.84
CA ASN A 101 -7.17 4.09 3.86
C ASN A 101 -8.60 4.26 4.38
N ARG A 102 -8.81 5.07 5.43
CA ARG A 102 -10.15 5.35 5.94
C ARG A 102 -11.01 6.08 4.90
N TYR A 103 -10.48 7.13 4.29
CA TYR A 103 -11.19 7.89 3.26
C TYR A 103 -11.55 7.01 2.05
N TYR A 104 -10.59 6.22 1.56
CA TYR A 104 -10.82 5.25 0.50
C TYR A 104 -11.91 4.23 0.86
N ASN A 105 -11.86 3.64 2.05
CA ASN A 105 -12.83 2.63 2.49
C ASN A 105 -14.26 3.18 2.62
N GLN A 106 -14.41 4.44 3.00
CA GLN A 106 -15.72 5.08 3.17
C GLN A 106 -16.32 5.53 1.83
N HIS A 107 -15.50 6.07 0.93
CA HIS A 107 -15.99 6.80 -0.24
C HIS A 107 -15.77 6.05 -1.58
N PHE A 108 -14.70 5.26 -1.70
CA PHE A 108 -14.31 4.61 -2.95
C PHE A 108 -14.53 3.10 -2.96
N SER A 109 -14.30 2.41 -1.84
CA SER A 109 -14.48 0.96 -1.74
C SER A 109 -15.86 0.47 -2.22
N PRO A 110 -16.99 1.14 -1.92
CA PRO A 110 -18.29 0.75 -2.47
C PRO A 110 -18.38 0.80 -4.01
N LEU A 111 -17.60 1.67 -4.66
CA LEU A 111 -17.55 1.79 -6.12
C LEU A 111 -16.61 0.76 -6.77
N ASP A 112 -15.75 0.15 -5.97
CA ASP A 112 -14.74 -0.82 -6.41
C ASP A 112 -15.24 -2.28 -6.40
N ARG A 113 -16.53 -2.50 -6.09
CA ARG A 113 -17.21 -3.79 -6.25
C ARG A 113 -17.57 -4.05 -7.72
N ARG A 114 -16.54 -4.11 -8.57
CA ARG A 114 -16.67 -4.30 -10.02
C ARG A 114 -15.44 -4.98 -10.60
N ASP A 115 -15.64 -5.67 -11.72
CA ASP A 115 -14.53 -6.23 -12.48
C ASP A 115 -13.82 -5.16 -13.34
N PRO A 116 -12.53 -5.36 -13.67
CA PRO A 116 -11.61 -6.37 -13.14
C PRO A 116 -11.29 -6.20 -11.65
N ALA A 117 -11.58 -7.21 -10.82
CA ALA A 117 -11.39 -7.16 -9.37
C ALA A 117 -10.18 -8.01 -8.92
N TYR A 118 -9.46 -7.51 -7.91
CA TYR A 118 -8.37 -8.25 -7.27
C TYR A 118 -8.90 -9.35 -6.35
N ARG A 119 -10.01 -9.10 -5.64
CA ARG A 119 -10.63 -10.07 -4.72
C ARG A 119 -12.01 -10.49 -5.22
N ARG A 120 -12.44 -11.66 -4.77
CA ARG A 120 -13.85 -12.08 -4.83
C ARG A 120 -14.39 -12.23 -3.43
N VAL A 121 -15.63 -11.82 -3.25
CA VAL A 121 -16.44 -12.10 -2.07
C VAL A 121 -17.38 -13.24 -2.44
N VAL A 122 -17.24 -14.37 -1.75
CA VAL A 122 -18.12 -15.53 -1.91
C VAL A 122 -18.92 -15.69 -0.62
N VAL A 123 -20.23 -15.52 -0.70
CA VAL A 123 -21.14 -15.71 0.44
C VAL A 123 -21.86 -17.04 0.23
N VAL A 124 -21.69 -17.96 1.18
CA VAL A 124 -22.29 -19.30 1.16
C VAL A 124 -23.35 -19.37 2.23
N ALA A 125 -24.58 -19.73 1.86
CA ALA A 125 -25.67 -19.95 2.79
C ALA A 125 -25.66 -21.37 3.36
N GLN A 126 -26.06 -21.51 4.62
CA GLN A 126 -26.44 -22.78 5.20
C GLN A 126 -27.83 -23.20 4.72
N PRO A 127 -28.17 -24.50 4.80
CA PRO A 127 -29.50 -24.99 4.45
C PRO A 127 -30.61 -24.25 5.19
N GLY A 128 -31.57 -23.70 4.45
CA GLY A 128 -32.69 -22.91 4.99
C GLY A 128 -32.53 -21.39 4.88
N ASP A 129 -31.31 -20.89 4.62
CA ASP A 129 -31.01 -19.46 4.51
C ASP A 129 -30.80 -19.00 3.05
N GLU A 130 -30.95 -19.89 2.06
CA GLU A 130 -30.64 -19.63 0.65
C GLU A 130 -31.51 -18.50 0.07
N GLY A 131 -32.75 -18.36 0.56
CA GLY A 131 -33.69 -17.33 0.13
C GLY A 131 -33.22 -15.89 0.40
N LEU A 132 -32.22 -15.70 1.28
CA LEU A 132 -31.63 -14.40 1.59
C LEU A 132 -30.48 -14.01 0.64
N LEU A 133 -29.92 -14.96 -0.12
CA LEU A 133 -28.81 -14.70 -1.03
C LEU A 133 -29.10 -13.62 -2.08
N PRO A 134 -30.30 -13.54 -2.69
CA PRO A 134 -30.62 -12.44 -3.61
C PRO A 134 -30.55 -11.07 -2.93
N ALA A 135 -31.12 -10.93 -1.72
CA ALA A 135 -31.09 -9.67 -0.97
C ALA A 135 -29.66 -9.28 -0.55
N ILE A 136 -28.83 -10.25 -0.18
CA ILE A 136 -27.40 -10.04 0.10
C ILE A 136 -26.67 -9.59 -1.17
N SER A 137 -26.92 -10.27 -2.29
CA SER A 137 -26.33 -9.91 -3.60
C SER A 137 -26.71 -8.49 -3.99
N ASP A 138 -27.98 -8.12 -3.86
CA ASP A 138 -28.47 -6.79 -4.17
C ASP A 138 -27.82 -5.73 -3.27
N LEU A 139 -27.78 -5.96 -1.95
CA LEU A 139 -27.14 -5.05 -0.99
C LEU A 139 -25.67 -4.81 -1.31
N LEU A 140 -24.94 -5.86 -1.70
CA LEU A 140 -23.52 -5.76 -1.99
C LEU A 140 -23.26 -5.17 -3.39
N SER A 141 -24.16 -5.39 -4.34
CA SER A 141 -24.09 -4.86 -5.71
C SER A 141 -24.57 -3.41 -5.83
N GLN A 142 -25.36 -2.93 -4.86
CA GLN A 142 -25.81 -1.55 -4.81
C GLN A 142 -24.62 -0.61 -4.75
N LYS A 143 -24.50 0.22 -5.80
CA LYS A 143 -23.68 1.43 -5.74
C LYS A 143 -24.40 2.40 -4.80
N PRO A 144 -23.71 3.03 -3.85
CA PRO A 144 -24.34 4.02 -2.98
C PRO A 144 -25.08 5.06 -3.83
N SER A 145 -26.38 5.25 -3.55
CA SER A 145 -27.31 6.11 -4.29
C SER A 145 -26.96 7.61 -4.26
N SER A 146 -25.79 7.97 -3.74
CA SER A 146 -25.28 9.33 -3.57
C SER A 146 -23.80 9.44 -3.93
N VAL A 147 -23.38 8.85 -5.06
CA VAL A 147 -22.20 9.35 -5.78
C VAL A 147 -22.68 9.88 -7.13
N GLY A 148 -23.63 10.83 -7.07
CA GLY A 148 -23.91 11.74 -8.18
C GLY A 148 -22.70 12.67 -8.33
N GLY A 149 -21.70 12.21 -9.07
CA GLY A 149 -20.35 12.77 -8.98
C GLY A 149 -19.74 12.47 -7.61
N ALA A 150 -18.43 12.38 -7.50
CA ALA A 150 -17.82 12.75 -6.23
C ALA A 150 -18.24 14.21 -6.03
N ASP A 151 -19.24 14.47 -5.19
CA ASP A 151 -19.39 15.80 -4.63
C ASP A 151 -18.10 16.03 -3.84
N LEU A 152 -17.13 16.66 -4.51
CA LEU A 152 -15.90 17.18 -3.93
C LEU A 152 -16.23 18.37 -3.02
N SER A 153 -17.48 18.49 -2.54
CA SER A 153 -17.79 19.28 -1.37
C SER A 153 -16.80 18.91 -0.27
N PHE A 154 -16.42 19.92 0.51
CA PHE A 154 -15.48 19.78 1.62
C PHE A 154 -16.10 18.89 2.69
N THR A 155 -16.05 17.58 2.49
CA THR A 155 -16.47 16.62 3.50
C THR A 155 -15.47 16.68 4.65
N PRO A 156 -15.91 16.47 5.91
CA PRO A 156 -14.99 16.42 7.05
C PRO A 156 -13.85 15.41 6.87
N ASP A 157 -14.11 14.30 6.18
CA ASP A 157 -13.09 13.30 5.90
C ASP A 157 -12.06 13.80 4.88
N LEU A 158 -12.47 14.55 3.84
CA LEU A 158 -11.56 15.16 2.88
C LEU A 158 -10.72 16.26 3.54
N VAL A 159 -11.31 17.10 4.39
CA VAL A 159 -10.56 18.11 5.16
C VAL A 159 -9.49 17.45 6.04
N LYS A 160 -9.87 16.40 6.77
CA LYS A 160 -8.93 15.64 7.60
C LYS A 160 -7.81 15.01 6.78
N LEU A 161 -8.13 14.47 5.60
CA LEU A 161 -7.14 13.92 4.69
C LEU A 161 -6.16 14.99 4.21
N LEU A 162 -6.67 16.15 3.78
CA LEU A 162 -5.85 17.29 3.34
C LEU A 162 -4.95 17.82 4.47
N ASP A 163 -5.44 17.86 5.71
CA ASP A 163 -4.64 18.24 6.87
C ASP A 163 -3.50 17.25 7.14
N SER A 164 -3.75 15.95 7.00
CA SER A 164 -2.71 14.91 7.12
C SER A 164 -1.67 15.03 6.02
N PHE A 165 -2.07 15.29 4.76
CA PHE A 165 -1.15 15.58 3.67
C PHE A 165 -0.31 16.84 3.93
N ARG A 166 -0.94 17.94 4.33
CA ARG A 166 -0.25 19.20 4.65
C ARG A 166 0.79 19.00 5.75
N SER A 167 0.44 18.24 6.79
CA SER A 167 1.32 17.95 7.92
C SER A 167 2.53 17.11 7.47
N ALA A 168 2.31 16.08 6.65
CA ALA A 168 3.38 15.27 6.09
C ALA A 168 4.35 16.11 5.23
N VAL A 169 3.83 16.90 4.29
CA VAL A 169 4.65 17.76 3.41
C VAL A 169 5.46 18.78 4.21
N THR A 170 4.87 19.37 5.24
CA THR A 170 5.56 20.34 6.10
C THR A 170 6.69 19.68 6.89
N GLY A 171 6.46 18.49 7.44
CA GLY A 171 7.48 17.69 8.13
C GLY A 171 8.66 17.34 7.23
N THR A 172 8.40 16.84 6.02
CA THR A 172 9.46 16.52 5.04
C THR A 172 10.28 17.76 4.65
N ARG A 173 9.62 18.91 4.40
CA ARG A 173 10.32 20.16 4.10
C ARG A 173 11.24 20.62 5.23
N GLN A 174 10.80 20.47 6.49
CA GLN A 174 11.63 20.80 7.65
C GLN A 174 12.85 19.88 7.73
N GLN A 175 12.69 18.59 7.52
CA GLN A 175 13.80 17.64 7.51
C GLN A 175 14.83 17.94 6.41
N ILE A 176 14.37 18.27 5.20
CA ILE A 176 15.26 18.69 4.09
C ILE A 176 16.08 19.91 4.52
N GLY A 177 15.46 20.94 5.08
CA GLY A 177 16.17 22.14 5.52
C GLY A 177 17.22 21.87 6.62
N VAL A 178 16.93 20.93 7.53
CA VAL A 178 17.91 20.49 8.55
C VAL A 178 19.08 19.77 7.89
N LEU A 179 18.82 18.82 7.01
CA LEU A 179 19.86 18.06 6.29
C LEU A 179 20.72 18.95 5.41
N GLU A 180 20.14 19.93 4.72
CA GLU A 180 20.87 20.91 3.92
C GLU A 180 21.79 21.78 4.78
N SER A 181 21.31 22.22 5.95
CA SER A 181 22.09 23.00 6.91
C SER A 181 23.27 22.18 7.47
N GLU A 182 23.04 20.91 7.80
CA GLU A 182 24.09 20.01 8.26
C GLU A 182 25.12 19.73 7.17
N ASN A 183 24.67 19.48 5.93
CA ASN A 183 25.56 19.25 4.79
C ASN A 183 26.43 20.49 4.51
N ALA A 184 25.85 21.70 4.57
CA ALA A 184 26.60 22.95 4.45
C ALA A 184 27.66 23.10 5.55
N ARG A 185 27.30 22.80 6.80
CA ARG A 185 28.25 22.82 7.93
C ARG A 185 29.40 21.83 7.75
N LEU A 186 29.09 20.59 7.34
CA LEU A 186 30.09 19.55 7.10
C LEU A 186 31.04 19.93 5.98
N ARG A 187 30.53 20.49 4.87
CA ARG A 187 31.37 21.02 3.78
C ARG A 187 32.33 22.10 4.27
N GLN A 188 31.84 23.04 5.09
CA GLN A 188 32.69 24.08 5.67
C GLN A 188 33.78 23.49 6.58
N GLN A 189 33.48 22.45 7.36
CA GLN A 189 34.47 21.76 8.18
C GLN A 189 35.55 21.08 7.33
N VAL A 190 35.16 20.36 6.28
CA VAL A 190 36.10 19.70 5.35
C VAL A 190 37.04 20.74 4.72
N GLU A 191 36.49 21.83 4.17
CA GLU A 191 37.32 22.91 3.62
C GLU A 191 38.24 23.54 4.66
N GLY A 192 37.78 23.66 5.91
CA GLY A 192 38.60 24.15 7.03
C GLY A 192 39.76 23.21 7.34
N TYR A 193 39.53 21.89 7.37
CA TYR A 193 40.57 20.89 7.56
C TYR A 193 41.57 20.85 6.41
N GLU A 194 41.11 20.94 5.15
CA GLU A 194 41.96 20.97 3.97
C GLU A 194 42.86 22.22 3.98
N ARG A 195 42.30 23.40 4.25
CA ARG A 195 43.06 24.64 4.41
C ARG A 195 44.05 24.56 5.57
N GLY A 196 43.64 24.01 6.70
CA GLY A 196 44.51 23.82 7.87
C GLY A 196 45.70 22.90 7.58
N ARG A 197 45.46 21.75 6.93
CA ARG A 197 46.51 20.81 6.51
C ARG A 197 47.46 21.43 5.49
N PHE A 198 46.92 22.17 4.51
CA PHE A 198 47.72 22.89 3.53
C PHE A 198 48.64 23.92 4.20
N MET A 199 48.12 24.71 5.14
CA MET A 199 48.92 25.69 5.88
C MET A 199 50.02 25.05 6.72
N GLN A 200 49.75 23.91 7.37
CA GLN A 200 50.77 23.16 8.12
C GLN A 200 51.86 22.60 7.20
N PHE A 201 51.49 22.09 6.03
CA PHE A 201 52.44 21.63 5.01
C PHE A 201 53.33 22.78 4.52
N MET A 202 52.73 23.91 4.14
CA MET A 202 53.47 25.09 3.67
C MET A 202 54.45 25.63 4.72
N ARG A 203 54.05 25.63 6.00
CA ARG A 203 54.94 26.03 7.11
C ARG A 203 56.15 25.09 7.21
N ARG A 204 55.94 23.77 7.14
CA ARG A 204 57.04 22.79 7.14
C ARG A 204 57.98 22.98 5.95
N VAL A 205 57.46 23.30 4.77
CA VAL A 205 58.28 23.57 3.56
C VAL A 205 59.13 24.83 3.75
N GLN A 206 58.58 25.89 4.32
CA GLN A 206 59.33 27.11 4.62
C GLN A 206 60.41 26.88 5.67
N ASP A 207 60.09 26.15 6.74
CA ASP A 207 61.06 25.79 7.78
C ASP A 207 62.18 24.91 7.22
N TRP A 208 61.87 24.01 6.29
CA TRP A 208 62.86 23.21 5.59
C TRP A 208 63.77 24.09 4.72
N LYS A 209 63.20 24.95 3.85
CA LYS A 209 63.98 25.86 2.99
C LYS A 209 64.97 26.71 3.79
N LYS A 210 64.55 27.24 4.96
CA LYS A 210 65.43 27.99 5.87
C LYS A 210 66.59 27.14 6.41
N ARG A 211 66.38 25.85 6.68
CA ARG A 211 67.43 24.95 7.18
C ARG A 211 68.44 24.55 6.10
N VAL A 212 68.03 24.47 4.83
CA VAL A 212 68.92 24.05 3.73
C VAL A 212 69.62 25.22 3.03
N GLY A 213 69.48 26.45 3.54
CA GLY A 213 70.16 27.63 2.97
C GLY A 213 69.66 28.07 1.58
N LEU A 214 68.48 27.60 1.18
CA LEU A 214 67.79 27.99 -0.04
C LEU A 214 66.86 29.17 0.29
N ALA A 215 67.41 30.37 0.41
CA ALA A 215 66.65 31.62 0.52
C ALA A 215 67.13 32.61 -0.53
#